data_AF-A0A7W3LWE7-F1
#
_entry.id   AF-A0A7W3LWE7-F1
#
_cell.length_a   1.000
_cell.length_b   1.000
_cell.length_c   1.000
_cell.angle_alpha   90.00
_cell.angle_beta   90.00
_cell.angle_gamma   90.00
#
_symmetry.space_group_name_H-M   'P 1'
#
loop_
_entity.id
_entity.type
_entity.pdbx_description
1 polymer ?
#
loop_
_entity_poly.entity_id
_entity_poly.type
_entity_poly.pdbx_seq_one_letter_code
_entity_poly.pdbx_strand_id
1 'polypeptide(L)'
;MFLHPDVEWAGLTGVEADPVGTPRYRDGDPVRIADTPRNREWEVAGLRGVVYGDADPYGRERSWRYGVFPVGQDSLVLIDETELEPVTDTERRDRALASLRGLAVGDALGSQFFVPENRGAFERRETPPGSWEWTDDTEMACSVFAVLDRYGRVEQDLLAALFAEHHDFDRGYGPSTNRMLRLVREGGDWRELAREAFDGRGSWGNGAAMRVAPLGAWFADDLDTLVAQAALSAEVTHAHPEAVAGAVAVAVAAALPPSPPGPFLDAVLERVPAGTVRDGIAEARRLLTIADPSVAASVLGNGRQVAAHDTVPFALWVVARHRDDYVRAFWTAAAAGGDVDTVCAIVGGIVGEPPAAWLAACEPLPTWAGAG
;
A
#
# COMPACT_ATOMS: atom_id res chain seq x y z
N MET A 1 -0.03 -25.80 31.75
CA MET A 1 1.17 -26.39 32.37
C MET A 1 1.47 -25.60 33.63
N PHE A 2 1.30 -26.18 34.81
CA PHE A 2 1.66 -25.53 36.07
C PHE A 2 3.16 -25.70 36.30
N LEU A 3 3.89 -24.60 36.50
CA LEU A 3 5.34 -24.59 36.76
C LEU A 3 5.60 -24.62 38.28
N HIS A 4 6.60 -25.39 38.70
CA HIS A 4 7.09 -25.45 40.09
C HIS A 4 8.32 -24.54 40.27
N PRO A 5 8.51 -23.83 41.41
CA PRO A 5 9.41 -22.67 41.49
C PRO A 5 10.85 -22.91 41.99
N ASP A 6 11.42 -24.12 41.94
CA ASP A 6 12.75 -24.40 42.52
C ASP A 6 13.76 -24.99 41.52
N VAL A 7 14.10 -24.24 40.47
CA VAL A 7 15.30 -24.55 39.65
C VAL A 7 16.18 -23.30 39.59
N GLU A 8 17.31 -23.36 40.29
CA GLU A 8 18.39 -22.37 40.26
C GLU A 8 19.08 -22.36 38.88
N TRP A 9 19.06 -21.21 38.20
CA TRP A 9 19.68 -21.00 36.88
C TRP A 9 21.16 -20.57 36.96
N ALA A 10 21.92 -21.11 37.91
CA ALA A 10 23.33 -20.76 38.07
C ALA A 10 24.23 -21.99 37.91
N GLY A 11 24.59 -22.30 36.66
CA GLY A 11 25.71 -23.19 36.39
C GLY A 11 25.58 -24.10 35.17
N LEU A 12 25.56 -23.53 33.96
CA LEU A 12 26.00 -24.24 32.75
C LEU A 12 26.75 -23.29 31.82
N THR A 13 28.00 -22.99 32.19
CA THR A 13 29.02 -22.57 31.22
C THR A 13 29.47 -23.80 30.42
N GLY A 14 29.32 -23.77 29.10
CA GLY A 14 29.91 -24.74 28.18
C GLY A 14 28.98 -25.88 27.79
N VAL A 15 27.99 -25.59 26.95
CA VAL A 15 27.42 -26.58 26.04
C VAL A 15 27.81 -26.11 24.63
N GLU A 16 28.48 -26.98 23.88
CA GLU A 16 28.76 -26.81 22.47
C GLU A 16 27.50 -26.32 21.74
N ALA A 17 27.62 -25.26 20.96
CA ALA A 17 26.53 -24.77 20.12
C ALA A 17 26.06 -25.90 19.21
N ASP A 18 24.89 -26.44 19.53
CA ASP A 18 24.27 -27.52 18.79
C ASP A 18 23.72 -26.96 17.46
N PRO A 19 24.06 -27.49 16.27
CA PRO A 19 23.66 -26.90 15.01
C PRO A 19 22.23 -27.35 14.69
N VAL A 20 21.26 -26.84 15.42
CA VAL A 20 19.93 -26.68 14.83
C VAL A 20 20.06 -25.46 13.92
N GLY A 21 19.95 -25.65 12.61
CA GLY A 21 19.96 -24.53 11.66
C GLY A 21 18.93 -23.49 12.05
N THR A 22 19.12 -22.22 11.69
CA THR A 22 18.14 -21.16 12.03
C THR A 22 16.74 -21.52 11.53
N PRO A 23 15.67 -21.20 12.27
CA PRO A 23 14.30 -21.44 11.83
C PRO A 23 14.08 -20.80 10.46
N ARG A 24 13.43 -21.53 9.54
CA ARG A 24 13.10 -21.06 8.20
C ARG A 24 12.04 -19.96 8.21
N TYR A 25 11.10 -20.03 9.15
CA TYR A 25 9.98 -19.10 9.26
C TYR A 25 10.07 -18.29 10.55
N ARG A 26 9.51 -17.09 10.54
CA ARG A 26 9.42 -16.18 11.68
C ARG A 26 7.97 -15.96 12.07
N ASP A 27 7.76 -15.48 13.29
CA ASP A 27 6.45 -15.02 13.73
C ASP A 27 5.87 -13.99 12.73
N GLY A 28 4.66 -14.27 12.25
CA GLY A 28 3.98 -13.51 11.21
C GLY A 28 4.15 -14.02 9.77
N ASP A 29 5.02 -15.00 9.51
CA ASP A 29 5.25 -15.46 8.14
C ASP A 29 4.01 -16.21 7.58
N PRO A 30 3.57 -15.89 6.34
CA PRO A 30 2.46 -16.58 5.71
C PRO A 30 2.94 -17.92 5.13
N VAL A 31 2.25 -18.97 5.49
CA VAL A 31 2.58 -20.35 5.13
C VAL A 31 1.37 -21.08 4.58
N ARG A 32 1.60 -22.06 3.73
CA ARG A 32 0.62 -23.02 3.27
C ARG A 32 0.94 -24.34 3.93
N ILE A 33 -0.08 -24.94 4.53
CA ILE A 33 0.05 -26.24 5.16
C ILE A 33 0.04 -27.30 4.06
N ALA A 34 1.13 -28.06 3.95
CA ALA A 34 1.30 -29.08 2.92
C ALA A 34 0.22 -30.15 3.01
N ASP A 35 -0.13 -30.72 1.86
CA ASP A 35 -1.19 -31.72 1.75
C ASP A 35 -0.71 -33.12 2.17
N THR A 36 -0.53 -33.32 3.48
CA THR A 36 -0.12 -34.59 4.10
C THR A 36 -1.31 -35.35 4.71
N PRO A 37 -1.23 -36.69 4.87
CA PRO A 37 -2.31 -37.46 5.49
C PRO A 37 -2.74 -36.91 6.86
N ARG A 38 -1.78 -36.49 7.69
CA ARG A 38 -2.01 -35.88 8.99
C ARG A 38 -2.79 -34.56 8.87
N ASN A 39 -2.36 -33.68 7.96
CA ASN A 39 -3.00 -32.38 7.78
C ASN A 39 -4.42 -32.50 7.18
N ARG A 40 -4.70 -33.56 6.40
CA ARG A 40 -6.06 -33.87 5.94
C ARG A 40 -6.96 -34.35 7.07
N GLU A 41 -6.46 -35.18 7.99
CA GLU A 41 -7.21 -35.62 9.18
C GLU A 41 -7.61 -34.46 10.07
N TRP A 42 -6.78 -33.41 10.10
CA TRP A 42 -7.03 -32.20 10.87
C TRP A 42 -7.79 -31.13 10.08
N GLU A 43 -8.20 -31.42 8.84
CA GLU A 43 -8.91 -30.50 7.94
C GLU A 43 -8.16 -29.18 7.67
N VAL A 44 -6.83 -29.21 7.76
CA VAL A 44 -5.96 -28.03 7.53
C VAL A 44 -5.08 -28.15 6.28
N ALA A 45 -5.06 -29.30 5.61
CA ALA A 45 -4.30 -29.51 4.39
C ALA A 45 -4.65 -28.49 3.29
N GLY A 46 -3.63 -27.83 2.75
CA GLY A 46 -3.76 -26.83 1.70
C GLY A 46 -4.23 -25.46 2.19
N LEU A 47 -4.65 -25.31 3.45
CA LEU A 47 -5.01 -24.03 4.03
C LEU A 47 -3.78 -23.12 4.12
N ARG A 48 -4.02 -21.83 3.89
CA ARG A 48 -3.07 -20.78 4.28
C ARG A 48 -3.13 -20.60 5.80
N GLY A 49 -2.05 -20.14 6.39
CA GLY A 49 -1.99 -19.77 7.79
C GLY A 49 -0.85 -18.80 8.05
N VAL A 50 -0.79 -18.30 9.28
CA VAL A 50 0.28 -17.41 9.75
C VAL A 50 1.04 -18.13 10.85
N VAL A 51 2.37 -18.13 10.75
CA VAL A 51 3.25 -18.64 11.80
C VAL A 51 3.10 -17.77 13.04
N TYR A 52 2.93 -18.40 14.20
CA TYR A 52 2.69 -17.76 15.48
C TYR A 52 3.55 -18.36 16.59
N GLY A 53 4.24 -17.49 17.33
CA GLY A 53 5.07 -17.82 18.49
C GLY A 53 6.50 -18.23 18.16
N ASP A 54 7.27 -18.51 19.21
CA ASP A 54 8.66 -18.97 19.09
C ASP A 54 8.70 -20.38 18.46
N ALA A 55 9.54 -20.55 17.45
CA ALA A 55 9.86 -21.85 16.89
C ALA A 55 10.72 -22.64 17.90
N ASP A 56 10.46 -23.94 18.05
CA ASP A 56 11.28 -24.83 18.90
C ASP A 56 11.77 -26.01 18.06
N PRO A 57 13.08 -26.37 18.07
CA PRO A 57 13.54 -27.61 17.49
C PRO A 57 12.81 -28.81 18.10
N TYR A 58 12.27 -29.68 17.25
CA TYR A 58 11.58 -30.88 17.68
C TYR A 58 12.00 -32.11 16.88
N GLY A 59 11.92 -33.27 17.51
CA GLY A 59 12.14 -34.56 16.85
C GLY A 59 13.60 -34.92 16.67
N ARG A 60 13.84 -36.13 16.15
CA ARG A 60 15.21 -36.67 15.95
C ARG A 60 15.95 -36.00 14.80
N GLU A 61 15.21 -35.45 13.84
CA GLU A 61 15.74 -34.76 12.66
C GLU A 61 16.02 -33.27 12.90
N ARG A 62 15.70 -32.77 14.11
CA ARG A 62 15.87 -31.36 14.50
C ARG A 62 15.18 -30.39 13.53
N SER A 63 13.97 -30.74 13.09
CA SER A 63 13.09 -29.83 12.36
C SER A 63 12.46 -28.83 13.33
N TRP A 64 12.17 -27.62 12.86
CA TRP A 64 11.44 -26.66 13.67
C TRP A 64 9.94 -27.00 13.67
N ARG A 65 9.26 -26.76 14.78
CA ARG A 65 7.80 -26.74 14.83
C ARG A 65 7.30 -25.33 15.03
N TYR A 66 6.22 -25.02 14.33
CA TYR A 66 5.57 -23.74 14.37
C TYR A 66 4.13 -23.90 14.84
N GLY A 67 3.70 -22.98 15.71
CA GLY A 67 2.28 -22.71 15.84
C GLY A 67 1.82 -22.03 14.55
N VAL A 68 0.76 -22.54 13.95
CA VAL A 68 0.15 -21.94 12.76
C VAL A 68 -1.32 -21.74 13.03
N PHE A 69 -1.83 -20.54 12.76
CA PHE A 69 -3.26 -20.27 12.72
C PHE A 69 -3.75 -20.45 11.27
N PRO A 70 -4.44 -21.55 10.93
CA PRO A 70 -5.00 -21.74 9.60
C PRO A 70 -6.15 -20.77 9.37
N VAL A 71 -6.23 -20.19 8.18
CA VAL A 71 -7.31 -19.30 7.78
C VAL A 71 -8.63 -20.08 7.79
N GLY A 72 -9.63 -19.55 8.51
CA GLY A 72 -10.94 -20.20 8.66
C GLY A 72 -11.03 -21.19 9.83
N GLN A 73 -10.01 -21.27 10.68
CA GLN A 73 -9.99 -22.09 11.89
C GLN A 73 -9.83 -21.21 13.14
N ASP A 74 -10.51 -21.57 14.23
CA ASP A 74 -10.47 -20.82 15.51
C ASP A 74 -9.35 -21.32 16.45
N SER A 75 -8.49 -22.21 15.98
CA SER A 75 -7.46 -22.85 16.80
C SER A 75 -6.11 -22.94 16.10
N LEU A 76 -5.06 -22.82 16.91
CA LEU A 76 -3.68 -22.97 16.48
C LEU A 76 -3.32 -24.45 16.36
N VAL A 77 -2.64 -24.81 15.27
CA VAL A 77 -2.11 -26.15 15.02
C VAL A 77 -0.59 -26.12 15.01
N LEU A 78 0.02 -27.15 15.61
CA LEU A 78 1.48 -27.32 15.60
C LEU A 78 1.89 -28.12 14.36
N ILE A 79 2.54 -27.44 13.41
CA ILE A 79 2.96 -28.00 12.13
C ILE A 79 4.49 -28.05 12.07
N ASP A 80 5.02 -29.13 11.49
CA ASP A 80 6.46 -29.28 11.24
C ASP A 80 6.89 -28.34 10.10
N GLU A 81 8.08 -27.74 10.21
CA GLU A 81 8.66 -26.87 9.18
C GLU A 81 8.64 -27.46 7.77
N THR A 82 8.84 -28.78 7.67
CA THR A 82 8.86 -29.52 6.39
C THR A 82 7.47 -29.66 5.77
N GLU A 83 6.41 -29.50 6.57
CA GLU A 83 5.01 -29.50 6.16
C GLU A 83 4.49 -28.07 5.93
N LEU A 84 5.38 -27.07 5.96
CA LEU A 84 5.05 -25.68 5.63
C LEU A 84 5.74 -25.28 4.32
N GLU A 85 4.93 -24.78 3.40
CA GLU A 85 5.38 -24.15 2.17
C GLU A 85 5.24 -22.62 2.32
N PRO A 86 6.23 -21.82 1.93
CA PRO A 86 6.04 -20.37 1.92
C PRO A 86 4.90 -20.03 0.95
N VAL A 87 3.97 -19.19 1.40
CA VAL A 87 3.00 -18.61 0.47
C VAL A 87 3.71 -17.48 -0.27
N THR A 88 4.18 -17.78 -1.47
CA THR A 88 4.69 -16.76 -2.37
C THR A 88 3.51 -16.20 -3.16
N ASP A 89 2.95 -15.09 -2.71
CA ASP A 89 2.00 -14.30 -3.51
C ASP A 89 2.75 -13.55 -4.62
N THR A 90 3.66 -14.22 -5.34
CA THR A 90 4.59 -13.62 -6.31
C THR A 90 3.86 -12.81 -7.36
N GLU A 91 2.74 -13.31 -7.89
CA GLU A 91 1.94 -12.55 -8.86
C GLU A 91 1.31 -11.30 -8.25
N ARG A 92 0.84 -11.34 -6.99
CA ARG A 92 0.31 -10.16 -6.30
C ARG A 92 1.42 -9.15 -6.00
N ARG A 93 2.56 -9.65 -5.53
CA ARG A 93 3.78 -8.89 -5.25
C ARG A 93 4.29 -8.20 -6.51
N ASP A 94 4.39 -8.91 -7.63
CA ASP A 94 4.88 -8.36 -8.90
C ASP A 94 3.96 -7.25 -9.41
N ARG A 95 2.64 -7.45 -9.35
CA ARG A 95 1.66 -6.39 -9.69
C ARG A 95 1.78 -5.18 -8.77
N ALA A 96 1.86 -5.41 -7.46
CA ALA A 96 1.99 -4.35 -6.47
C ALA A 96 3.31 -3.58 -6.61
N LEU A 97 4.40 -4.27 -6.93
CA LEU A 97 5.72 -3.66 -7.14
C LEU A 97 5.75 -2.84 -8.44
N ALA A 98 5.14 -3.34 -9.52
CA ALA A 98 4.99 -2.57 -10.76
C ALA A 98 4.17 -1.29 -10.53
N SER A 99 3.07 -1.40 -9.77
CA SER A 99 2.27 -0.26 -9.34
C SER A 99 3.07 0.71 -8.47
N LEU A 100 3.82 0.23 -7.49
CA LEU A 100 4.66 1.06 -6.61
C LEU A 100 5.73 1.82 -7.38
N ARG A 101 6.37 1.19 -8.38
CA ARG A 101 7.35 1.86 -9.25
C ARG A 101 6.72 2.94 -10.12
N GLY A 102 5.52 2.69 -10.64
CA GLY A 102 4.74 3.70 -11.33
C GLY A 102 4.37 4.88 -10.44
N LEU A 103 3.89 4.59 -9.23
CA LEU A 103 3.59 5.62 -8.23
C LEU A 103 4.83 6.46 -7.93
N ALA A 104 5.97 5.82 -7.64
CA ALA A 104 7.20 6.51 -7.28
C ALA A 104 7.75 7.41 -8.38
N VAL A 105 7.69 6.96 -9.65
CA VAL A 105 8.09 7.81 -10.78
C VAL A 105 7.12 8.98 -10.97
N GLY A 106 5.82 8.75 -10.79
CA GLY A 106 4.79 9.78 -10.90
C GLY A 106 4.96 10.87 -9.84
N ASP A 107 5.14 10.46 -8.59
CA ASP A 107 5.49 11.31 -7.46
C ASP A 107 6.79 12.09 -7.76
N ALA A 108 7.91 11.39 -7.89
CA ALA A 108 9.23 12.00 -7.95
C ALA A 108 9.37 12.98 -9.12
N LEU A 109 8.84 12.64 -10.31
CA LEU A 109 8.86 13.56 -11.45
C LEU A 109 7.85 14.70 -11.28
N GLY A 110 6.68 14.43 -10.69
CA GLY A 110 5.66 15.45 -10.41
C GLY A 110 6.18 16.53 -9.46
N SER A 111 6.87 16.13 -8.40
CA SER A 111 7.46 17.03 -7.40
C SER A 111 8.48 18.01 -8.01
N GLN A 112 9.18 17.58 -9.08
CA GLN A 112 10.14 18.43 -9.78
C GLN A 112 9.50 19.69 -10.38
N PHE A 113 8.19 19.71 -10.62
CA PHE A 113 7.52 20.86 -11.23
C PHE A 113 7.06 21.92 -10.23
N PHE A 114 7.33 21.74 -8.93
CA PHE A 114 7.32 22.82 -7.95
C PHE A 114 8.62 23.64 -7.96
N VAL A 115 9.70 23.08 -8.52
CA VAL A 115 11.02 23.74 -8.62
C VAL A 115 10.99 24.77 -9.76
N PRO A 116 11.18 26.08 -9.49
CA PRO A 116 11.07 27.13 -10.53
C PRO A 116 11.97 26.92 -11.75
N GLU A 117 13.16 26.37 -11.54
CA GLU A 117 14.15 26.08 -12.58
C GLU A 117 13.64 25.07 -13.62
N ASN A 118 12.73 24.18 -13.22
CA ASN A 118 12.18 23.13 -14.08
C ASN A 118 11.00 23.60 -14.94
N ARG A 119 10.52 24.85 -14.78
CA ARG A 119 9.37 25.39 -15.53
C ARG A 119 9.53 25.26 -17.04
N GLY A 120 10.71 25.55 -17.57
CA GLY A 120 10.95 25.45 -19.02
C GLY A 120 10.85 24.01 -19.54
N ALA A 121 11.32 23.02 -18.76
CA ALA A 121 11.18 21.61 -19.10
C ALA A 121 9.71 21.18 -19.07
N PHE A 122 8.96 21.62 -18.06
CA PHE A 122 7.52 21.39 -17.96
C PHE A 122 6.75 21.93 -19.18
N GLU A 123 6.98 23.18 -19.58
CA GLU A 123 6.33 23.81 -20.74
C GLU A 123 6.59 23.05 -22.06
N ARG A 124 7.78 22.45 -22.19
CA ARG A 124 8.15 21.63 -23.36
C ARG A 124 7.77 20.15 -23.23
N ARG A 125 7.23 19.73 -22.08
CA ARG A 125 6.96 18.32 -21.74
C ARG A 125 8.22 17.45 -21.81
N GLU A 126 9.31 18.00 -21.31
CA GLU A 126 10.61 17.34 -21.17
C GLU A 126 10.86 17.04 -19.70
N THR A 127 11.55 15.94 -19.41
CA THR A 127 11.95 15.61 -18.05
C THR A 127 13.14 16.48 -17.61
N PRO A 128 13.17 16.97 -16.35
CA PRO A 128 14.31 17.70 -15.84
C PRO A 128 15.55 16.79 -15.70
N PRO A 129 16.76 17.35 -15.83
CA PRO A 129 17.99 16.57 -15.69
C PRO A 129 18.23 16.12 -14.25
N GLY A 130 19.06 15.09 -14.06
CA GLY A 130 19.44 14.61 -12.73
C GLY A 130 18.49 13.56 -12.17
N SER A 131 18.67 13.26 -10.88
CA SER A 131 17.79 12.36 -10.13
C SER A 131 16.61 13.11 -9.53
N TRP A 132 15.47 12.44 -9.40
CA TRP A 132 14.26 12.99 -8.82
C TRP A 132 13.97 12.27 -7.51
N GLU A 133 13.90 13.03 -6.41
CA GLU A 133 13.55 12.52 -5.10
C GLU A 133 12.03 12.36 -5.00
N TRP A 134 11.60 11.25 -4.41
CA TRP A 134 10.19 11.00 -4.12
C TRP A 134 9.75 11.70 -2.82
N THR A 135 8.45 11.90 -2.61
CA THR A 135 7.85 12.61 -1.47
C THR A 135 7.18 11.63 -0.48
N ASP A 136 6.35 12.15 0.43
CA ASP A 136 5.54 11.36 1.35
C ASP A 136 4.59 10.40 0.64
N ASP A 137 4.16 10.69 -0.59
CA ASP A 137 3.36 9.81 -1.44
C ASP A 137 4.01 8.43 -1.57
N THR A 138 5.28 8.39 -2.00
CA THR A 138 6.04 7.15 -2.14
C THR A 138 6.45 6.55 -0.80
N GLU A 139 6.87 7.36 0.17
CA GLU A 139 7.27 6.85 1.49
C GLU A 139 6.13 6.07 2.15
N MET A 140 4.93 6.64 2.14
CA MET A 140 3.74 5.98 2.66
C MET A 140 3.32 4.78 1.80
N ALA A 141 3.44 4.86 0.46
CA ALA A 141 3.15 3.72 -0.41
C ALA A 141 4.09 2.54 -0.14
N CYS A 142 5.37 2.81 0.16
CA CYS A 142 6.35 1.81 0.57
C CYS A 142 5.97 1.12 1.88
N SER A 143 5.45 1.86 2.88
CA SER A 143 4.94 1.23 4.12
C SER A 143 3.73 0.34 3.85
N VAL A 144 2.80 0.76 2.97
CA VAL A 144 1.66 -0.08 2.57
C VAL A 144 2.15 -1.36 1.88
N PHE A 145 3.07 -1.24 0.93
CA PHE A 145 3.64 -2.39 0.23
C PHE A 145 4.38 -3.33 1.20
N ALA A 146 5.17 -2.82 2.13
CA ALA A 146 5.91 -3.64 3.09
C ALA A 146 4.98 -4.49 3.99
N VAL A 147 3.85 -3.94 4.41
CA VAL A 147 2.84 -4.68 5.18
C VAL A 147 2.20 -5.77 4.33
N LEU A 148 1.87 -5.47 3.07
CA LEU A 148 1.29 -6.46 2.15
C LEU A 148 2.29 -7.58 1.81
N ASP A 149 3.54 -7.24 1.52
CA ASP A 149 4.57 -8.22 1.17
C ASP A 149 4.81 -9.22 2.32
N ARG A 150 4.72 -8.73 3.56
CA ARG A 150 4.96 -9.56 4.74
C ARG A 150 3.72 -10.32 5.22
N TYR A 151 2.53 -9.71 5.20
CA TYR A 151 1.33 -10.27 5.83
C TYR A 151 0.21 -10.63 4.85
N GLY A 152 0.34 -10.24 3.59
CA GLY A 152 -0.68 -10.45 2.55
C GLY A 152 -1.97 -9.65 2.72
N ARG A 153 -2.03 -8.78 3.75
CA ARG A 153 -3.17 -7.94 4.12
C ARG A 153 -2.71 -6.77 4.99
N VAL A 154 -3.58 -5.78 5.17
CA VAL A 154 -3.37 -4.63 6.05
C VAL A 154 -3.48 -5.06 7.51
N GLU A 155 -2.38 -4.90 8.23
CA GLU A 155 -2.33 -4.94 9.69
C GLU A 155 -2.22 -3.50 10.20
N GLN A 156 -3.33 -2.90 10.65
CA GLN A 156 -3.43 -1.45 10.90
C GLN A 156 -2.44 -0.93 11.96
N ASP A 157 -2.21 -1.70 13.03
CA ASP A 157 -1.25 -1.32 14.08
C ASP A 157 0.18 -1.26 13.56
N LEU A 158 0.56 -2.27 12.77
CA LEU A 158 1.88 -2.28 12.15
C LEU A 158 2.01 -1.19 11.08
N LEU A 159 0.97 -0.98 10.28
CA LEU A 159 0.97 0.08 9.28
C LEU A 159 1.12 1.46 9.92
N ALA A 160 0.43 1.71 11.04
CA ALA A 160 0.59 2.94 11.82
C ALA A 160 2.01 3.09 12.36
N ALA A 161 2.59 2.01 12.89
CA ALA A 161 3.96 1.99 13.39
C ALA A 161 4.97 2.28 12.27
N LEU A 162 4.84 1.64 11.10
CA LEU A 162 5.73 1.85 9.95
C LEU A 162 5.61 3.27 9.40
N PHE A 163 4.41 3.83 9.31
CA PHE A 163 4.26 5.25 8.95
C PHE A 163 4.97 6.16 9.94
N ALA A 164 4.90 5.89 11.25
CA ALA A 164 5.55 6.70 12.26
C ALA A 164 7.08 6.50 12.33
N GLU A 165 7.55 5.28 12.09
CA GLU A 165 8.97 4.91 12.09
C GLU A 165 9.70 5.53 10.90
N HIS A 166 9.14 5.41 9.70
CA HIS A 166 9.75 5.88 8.47
C HIS A 166 9.41 7.34 8.14
N HIS A 167 8.53 7.98 8.92
CA HIS A 167 8.20 9.39 8.78
C HIS A 167 9.44 10.29 8.74
N ASP A 168 9.76 10.75 7.52
CA ASP A 168 10.76 11.78 7.26
C ASP A 168 10.07 13.14 7.06
N PHE A 169 10.38 14.09 7.94
CA PHE A 169 9.76 15.42 7.94
C PHE A 169 10.08 16.22 6.66
N ASP A 170 11.20 15.93 6.00
CA ASP A 170 11.65 16.65 4.81
C ASP A 170 11.00 16.14 3.52
N ARG A 171 10.16 15.09 3.59
CA ARG A 171 9.49 14.47 2.43
C ARG A 171 8.19 15.12 1.98
N GLY A 172 7.75 16.22 2.59
CA GLY A 172 6.59 16.99 2.08
C GLY A 172 5.26 16.79 2.80
N TYR A 173 5.23 15.97 3.86
CA TYR A 173 4.02 15.70 4.65
C TYR A 173 3.21 16.94 5.05
N GLY A 174 1.89 16.85 4.90
CA GLY A 174 0.96 17.86 5.42
C GLY A 174 1.09 18.08 6.95
N PRO A 175 0.90 19.30 7.49
CA PRO A 175 1.13 19.62 8.90
C PRO A 175 0.39 18.74 9.90
N SER A 176 -0.86 18.37 9.58
CA SER A 176 -1.68 17.49 10.42
C SER A 176 -1.12 16.06 10.49
N THR A 177 -0.72 15.49 9.35
CA THR A 177 -0.10 14.16 9.26
C THR A 177 1.24 14.15 9.99
N ASN A 178 2.08 15.17 9.76
CA ASN A 178 3.34 15.40 10.47
C ASN A 178 3.17 15.34 12.00
N ARG A 179 2.18 16.09 12.52
CA ARG A 179 1.87 16.09 13.96
C ARG A 179 1.40 14.72 14.44
N MET A 180 0.52 14.07 13.70
CA MET A 180 -0.03 12.76 14.06
C MET A 180 1.06 11.69 14.13
N LEU A 181 1.86 11.52 13.08
CA LEU A 181 2.89 10.48 13.02
C LEU A 181 3.96 10.67 14.10
N ARG A 182 4.31 11.93 14.40
CA ARG A 182 5.17 12.23 15.56
C ARG A 182 4.56 11.76 16.88
N LEU A 183 3.27 12.03 17.12
CA LEU A 183 2.60 11.61 18.35
C LEU A 183 2.49 10.08 18.46
N VAL A 184 2.27 9.37 17.34
CA VAL A 184 2.30 7.90 17.31
C VAL A 184 3.70 7.39 17.67
N ARG A 185 4.76 7.99 17.11
CA ARG A 185 6.16 7.66 17.45
C ARG A 185 6.50 7.91 18.92
N GLU A 186 5.83 8.86 19.56
CA GLU A 186 5.94 9.17 20.99
C GLU A 186 5.07 8.26 21.88
N GLY A 187 4.37 7.28 21.31
CA GLY A 187 3.56 6.28 22.02
C GLY A 187 2.05 6.57 22.08
N GLY A 188 1.56 7.55 21.32
CA GLY A 188 0.13 7.83 21.20
C GLY A 188 -0.63 6.75 20.42
N ASP A 189 -1.90 6.51 20.76
CA ASP A 189 -2.77 5.59 20.03
C ASP A 189 -3.23 6.22 18.72
N TRP A 190 -2.82 5.62 17.60
CA TRP A 190 -3.21 6.09 16.26
C TRP A 190 -4.72 6.11 16.07
N ARG A 191 -5.47 5.23 16.74
CA ARG A 191 -6.94 5.12 16.62
C ARG A 191 -7.65 6.35 17.19
N GLU A 192 -7.09 6.93 18.25
CA GLU A 192 -7.59 8.17 18.84
C GLU A 192 -7.16 9.34 17.97
N LEU A 193 -5.86 9.42 17.64
CA LEU A 193 -5.28 10.52 16.87
C LEU A 193 -5.91 10.70 15.47
N ALA A 194 -6.18 9.61 14.75
CA ALA A 194 -6.83 9.65 13.44
C ALA A 194 -8.27 10.17 13.52
N ARG A 195 -9.00 9.81 14.58
CA ARG A 195 -10.41 10.18 14.76
C ARG A 195 -10.56 11.60 15.29
N GLU A 196 -9.73 12.00 16.25
CA GLU A 196 -9.77 13.31 16.89
C GLU A 196 -9.33 14.46 15.95
N ALA A 197 -8.60 14.13 14.89
CA ALA A 197 -8.21 15.11 13.87
C ALA A 197 -9.44 15.90 13.36
N PHE A 198 -9.26 17.21 13.17
CA PHE A 198 -10.29 18.12 12.65
C PHE A 198 -11.60 18.09 13.46
N ASP A 199 -11.53 18.32 14.76
CA ASP A 199 -12.66 18.36 15.69
C ASP A 199 -13.47 17.03 15.70
N GLY A 200 -12.77 15.90 15.65
CA GLY A 200 -13.41 14.58 15.69
C GLY A 200 -13.99 14.09 14.36
N ARG A 201 -13.72 14.79 13.24
CA ARG A 201 -14.24 14.43 11.91
C ARG A 201 -13.27 13.57 11.10
N GLY A 202 -12.00 13.53 11.49
CA GLY A 202 -10.93 12.94 10.69
C GLY A 202 -10.53 13.81 9.49
N SER A 203 -9.36 13.52 8.92
CA SER A 203 -8.88 14.19 7.70
C SER A 203 -9.61 13.68 6.46
N TRP A 204 -10.18 14.58 5.64
CA TRP A 204 -10.68 14.26 4.29
C TRP A 204 -9.60 14.34 3.20
N GLY A 205 -8.34 14.49 3.61
CA GLY A 205 -7.21 14.69 2.72
C GLY A 205 -7.02 13.56 1.70
N ASN A 206 -6.33 13.88 0.61
CA ASN A 206 -5.96 12.90 -0.43
C ASN A 206 -4.83 11.95 -0.02
N GLY A 207 -4.20 12.13 1.15
CA GLY A 207 -3.07 11.32 1.61
C GLY A 207 -3.36 9.82 1.81
N ALA A 208 -4.63 9.42 1.96
CA ALA A 208 -5.01 8.01 1.90
C ALA A 208 -5.05 7.47 0.46
N ALA A 209 -5.45 8.30 -0.51
CA ALA A 209 -5.57 7.93 -1.91
C ALA A 209 -4.20 7.89 -2.62
N MET A 210 -3.27 8.77 -2.23
CA MET A 210 -1.95 8.87 -2.87
C MET A 210 -1.12 7.59 -2.79
N ARG A 211 -1.31 6.80 -1.73
CA ARG A 211 -0.45 5.66 -1.36
C ARG A 211 -1.02 4.27 -1.67
N VAL A 212 -2.27 4.18 -2.13
CA VAL A 212 -3.06 2.93 -2.07
C VAL A 212 -3.08 2.13 -3.37
N ALA A 213 -2.56 2.68 -4.49
CA ALA A 213 -2.55 1.98 -5.77
C ALA A 213 -1.84 0.60 -5.70
N PRO A 214 -0.69 0.43 -5.00
CA PRO A 214 -0.05 -0.88 -4.85
C PRO A 214 -0.93 -1.91 -4.13
N LEU A 215 -1.73 -1.47 -3.15
CA LEU A 215 -2.72 -2.32 -2.47
C LEU A 215 -3.82 -2.78 -3.45
N GLY A 216 -4.27 -1.87 -4.31
CA GLY A 216 -5.15 -2.19 -5.44
C GLY A 216 -4.60 -3.30 -6.33
N ALA A 217 -3.37 -3.12 -6.79
CA ALA A 217 -2.69 -4.08 -7.66
C ALA A 217 -2.44 -5.44 -6.96
N TRP A 218 -2.17 -5.44 -5.66
CA TRP A 218 -2.02 -6.67 -4.86
C TRP A 218 -3.30 -7.51 -4.91
N PHE A 219 -4.45 -6.92 -4.57
CA PHE A 219 -5.76 -7.61 -4.55
C PHE A 219 -6.52 -7.55 -5.88
N ALA A 220 -5.83 -7.42 -7.02
CA ALA A 220 -6.47 -7.38 -8.34
C ALA A 220 -7.32 -8.64 -8.66
N ASP A 221 -7.03 -9.76 -7.98
CA ASP A 221 -7.77 -11.02 -8.08
C ASP A 221 -8.95 -11.16 -7.10
N ASP A 222 -9.14 -10.21 -6.18
CA ASP A 222 -10.19 -10.23 -5.16
C ASP A 222 -10.67 -8.80 -4.80
N LEU A 223 -11.55 -8.26 -5.64
CA LEU A 223 -12.10 -6.91 -5.46
C LEU A 223 -12.98 -6.76 -4.20
N ASP A 224 -13.51 -7.85 -3.65
CA ASP A 224 -14.37 -7.79 -2.47
C ASP A 224 -13.53 -7.60 -1.21
N THR A 225 -12.45 -8.38 -1.07
CA THR A 225 -11.45 -8.16 -0.02
C THR A 225 -10.75 -6.81 -0.20
N LEU A 226 -10.44 -6.42 -1.44
CA LEU A 226 -9.77 -5.15 -1.76
C LEU A 226 -10.44 -3.93 -1.12
N VAL A 227 -11.77 -3.80 -1.24
CA VAL A 227 -12.51 -2.64 -0.73
C VAL A 227 -12.33 -2.53 0.79
N ALA A 228 -12.43 -3.64 1.52
CA ALA A 228 -12.22 -3.67 2.96
C ALA A 228 -10.77 -3.30 3.32
N GLN A 229 -9.79 -3.85 2.61
CA GLN A 229 -8.36 -3.59 2.87
C GLN A 229 -7.98 -2.13 2.57
N ALA A 230 -8.51 -1.55 1.48
CA ALA A 230 -8.30 -0.15 1.15
C ALA A 230 -8.86 0.77 2.26
N ALA A 231 -10.07 0.48 2.77
CA ALA A 231 -10.65 1.23 3.88
C ALA A 231 -9.80 1.12 5.16
N LEU A 232 -9.38 -0.10 5.54
CA LEU A 232 -8.51 -0.32 6.71
C LEU A 232 -7.20 0.47 6.59
N SER A 233 -6.58 0.51 5.40
CA SER A 233 -5.34 1.28 5.20
C SER A 233 -5.56 2.79 5.29
N ALA A 234 -6.71 3.31 4.86
CA ALA A 234 -7.04 4.72 4.91
C ALA A 234 -7.27 5.19 6.36
N GLU A 235 -8.04 4.43 7.14
CA GLU A 235 -8.44 4.76 8.51
C GLU A 235 -7.26 5.01 9.47
N VAL A 236 -6.09 4.44 9.17
CA VAL A 236 -4.86 4.63 9.95
C VAL A 236 -4.46 6.10 10.09
N THR A 237 -4.73 6.93 9.08
CA THR A 237 -4.41 8.37 9.11
C THR A 237 -5.58 9.27 8.72
N HIS A 238 -6.56 8.74 7.98
CA HIS A 238 -7.69 9.48 7.43
C HIS A 238 -9.00 8.73 7.68
N ALA A 239 -9.58 8.89 8.87
CA ALA A 239 -10.84 8.25 9.24
C ALA A 239 -12.10 8.90 8.60
N HIS A 240 -11.95 10.01 7.87
CA HIS A 240 -13.09 10.68 7.25
C HIS A 240 -13.64 9.86 6.07
N PRO A 241 -14.97 9.69 5.93
CA PRO A 241 -15.58 8.88 4.87
C PRO A 241 -15.14 9.25 3.45
N GLU A 242 -14.98 10.54 3.15
CA GLU A 242 -14.50 11.00 1.83
C GLU A 242 -13.05 10.57 1.52
N ALA A 243 -12.15 10.55 2.52
CA ALA A 243 -10.79 10.08 2.31
C ALA A 243 -10.76 8.56 2.10
N VAL A 244 -11.56 7.82 2.87
CA VAL A 244 -11.77 6.37 2.69
C VAL A 244 -12.33 6.08 1.29
N ALA A 245 -13.36 6.82 0.84
CA ALA A 245 -13.93 6.67 -0.49
C ALA A 245 -12.91 6.95 -1.60
N GLY A 246 -12.05 7.97 -1.42
CA GLY A 246 -10.93 8.26 -2.32
C GLY A 246 -9.92 7.11 -2.41
N ALA A 247 -9.54 6.54 -1.27
CA ALA A 247 -8.63 5.39 -1.24
C ALA A 247 -9.25 4.16 -1.90
N VAL A 248 -10.52 3.83 -1.61
CA VAL A 248 -11.23 2.74 -2.27
C VAL A 248 -11.29 2.95 -3.78
N ALA A 249 -11.58 4.17 -4.25
CA ALA A 249 -11.65 4.47 -5.67
C ALA A 249 -10.32 4.23 -6.39
N VAL A 250 -9.21 4.71 -5.83
CA VAL A 250 -7.86 4.50 -6.40
C VAL A 250 -7.46 3.03 -6.36
N ALA A 251 -7.72 2.34 -5.25
CA ALA A 251 -7.37 0.93 -5.12
C ALA A 251 -8.15 0.05 -6.12
N VAL A 252 -9.46 0.27 -6.26
CA VAL A 252 -10.29 -0.42 -7.26
C VAL A 252 -9.80 -0.10 -8.67
N ALA A 253 -9.50 1.16 -8.98
CA ALA A 253 -8.97 1.55 -10.28
C ALA A 253 -7.66 0.85 -10.64
N ALA A 254 -6.74 0.69 -9.68
CA ALA A 254 -5.48 -0.03 -9.87
C ALA A 254 -5.68 -1.55 -10.06
N ALA A 255 -6.73 -2.13 -9.46
CA ALA A 255 -7.06 -3.54 -9.57
C ALA A 255 -7.73 -3.92 -10.92
N LEU A 256 -8.42 -2.97 -11.55
CA LEU A 256 -9.22 -3.27 -12.74
C LEU A 256 -8.36 -3.57 -13.98
N PRO A 257 -8.74 -4.55 -14.81
CA PRO A 257 -8.07 -4.79 -16.07
C PRO A 257 -8.30 -3.63 -17.07
N PRO A 258 -7.49 -3.53 -18.14
CA PRO A 258 -7.73 -2.59 -19.23
C PRO A 258 -9.15 -2.74 -19.79
N SER A 259 -9.86 -1.61 -19.90
CA SER A 259 -11.22 -1.53 -20.44
C SER A 259 -11.44 -0.14 -21.05
N PRO A 260 -12.49 0.04 -21.89
CA PRO A 260 -12.77 1.35 -22.45
C PRO A 260 -13.06 2.40 -21.35
N PRO A 261 -12.80 3.70 -21.59
CA PRO A 261 -12.82 4.74 -20.55
C PRO A 261 -14.11 4.82 -19.73
N GLY A 262 -15.26 4.66 -20.40
CA GLY A 262 -16.57 4.70 -19.75
C GLY A 262 -16.79 3.51 -18.80
N PRO A 263 -16.80 2.28 -19.32
CA PRO A 263 -16.87 1.06 -18.51
C PRO A 263 -15.87 1.00 -17.35
N PHE A 264 -14.65 1.50 -17.53
CA PHE A 264 -13.65 1.59 -16.46
C PHE A 264 -14.17 2.41 -15.28
N LEU A 265 -14.65 3.64 -15.52
CA LEU A 265 -15.21 4.50 -14.48
C LEU A 265 -16.52 3.95 -13.90
N ASP A 266 -17.35 3.30 -14.73
CA ASP A 266 -18.59 2.65 -14.28
C ASP A 266 -18.27 1.53 -13.27
N ALA A 267 -17.26 0.70 -13.53
CA ALA A 267 -16.81 -0.34 -12.60
C ALA A 267 -16.23 0.20 -11.29
N VAL A 268 -15.54 1.35 -11.32
CA VAL A 268 -15.11 2.04 -10.08
C VAL A 268 -16.33 2.53 -9.29
N LEU A 269 -17.31 3.16 -9.95
CA LEU A 269 -18.53 3.71 -9.32
C LEU A 269 -19.40 2.67 -8.62
N GLU A 270 -19.32 1.40 -9.04
CA GLU A 270 -20.01 0.28 -8.40
C GLU A 270 -19.45 -0.07 -7.01
N ARG A 271 -18.17 0.25 -6.75
CA ARG A 271 -17.47 -0.13 -5.52
C ARG A 271 -17.26 1.03 -4.54
N VAL A 272 -17.31 2.26 -5.03
CA VAL A 272 -17.07 3.46 -4.20
C VAL A 272 -18.32 3.81 -3.38
N PRO A 273 -18.21 4.02 -2.05
CA PRO A 273 -19.31 4.48 -1.21
C PRO A 273 -19.93 5.79 -1.70
N ALA A 274 -21.21 6.03 -1.37
CA ALA A 274 -21.85 7.31 -1.68
C ALA A 274 -21.14 8.48 -0.96
N GLY A 275 -20.92 9.58 -1.68
CA GLY A 275 -20.18 10.74 -1.19
C GLY A 275 -19.71 11.63 -2.33
N THR A 276 -19.03 12.72 -1.98
CA THR A 276 -18.56 13.74 -2.93
C THR A 276 -17.53 13.17 -3.90
N VAL A 277 -16.65 12.28 -3.43
CA VAL A 277 -15.73 11.54 -4.31
C VAL A 277 -16.49 10.78 -5.40
N ARG A 278 -17.54 10.02 -5.03
CA ARG A 278 -18.33 9.24 -5.99
C ARG A 278 -19.05 10.14 -7.00
N ASP A 279 -19.62 11.24 -6.53
CA ASP A 279 -20.27 12.23 -7.40
C ASP A 279 -19.27 12.86 -8.39
N GLY A 280 -18.05 13.17 -7.92
CA GLY A 280 -16.96 13.62 -8.76
C GLY A 280 -16.57 12.59 -9.83
N ILE A 281 -16.49 11.31 -9.48
CA ILE A 281 -16.20 10.23 -10.46
C ILE A 281 -17.33 10.10 -11.49
N ALA A 282 -18.59 10.27 -11.07
CA ALA A 282 -19.72 10.30 -11.99
C ALA A 282 -19.66 11.52 -12.92
N GLU A 283 -19.12 12.65 -12.47
CA GLU A 283 -18.87 13.80 -13.33
C GLU A 283 -17.68 13.57 -14.27
N ALA A 284 -16.60 12.95 -13.81
CA ALA A 284 -15.47 12.53 -14.64
C ALA A 284 -15.94 11.66 -15.81
N ARG A 285 -16.88 10.75 -15.54
CA ARG A 285 -17.53 9.91 -16.55
C ARG A 285 -18.25 10.70 -17.64
N ARG A 286 -18.89 11.83 -17.30
CA ARG A 286 -19.55 12.75 -18.26
C ARG A 286 -18.55 13.59 -19.04
N LEU A 287 -17.43 13.95 -18.41
CA LEU A 287 -16.39 14.79 -19.01
C LEU A 287 -15.41 14.01 -19.91
N LEU A 288 -15.61 12.72 -20.15
CA LEU A 288 -14.74 11.93 -21.04
C LEU A 288 -14.63 12.50 -22.47
N THR A 289 -15.59 13.29 -22.93
CA THR A 289 -15.55 13.96 -24.24
C THR A 289 -14.73 15.25 -24.26
N ILE A 290 -14.41 15.83 -23.11
CA ILE A 290 -13.55 17.02 -23.01
C ILE A 290 -12.11 16.59 -23.26
N ALA A 291 -11.36 17.24 -24.14
CA ALA A 291 -9.98 16.82 -24.42
C ALA A 291 -8.93 17.54 -23.56
N ASP A 292 -9.27 18.74 -23.10
CA ASP A 292 -8.37 19.62 -22.37
C ASP A 292 -8.34 19.27 -20.87
N PRO A 293 -7.19 18.86 -20.30
CA PRO A 293 -7.08 18.53 -18.88
C PRO A 293 -7.35 19.72 -17.97
N SER A 294 -7.04 20.95 -18.37
CA SER A 294 -7.29 22.14 -17.55
C SER A 294 -8.79 22.42 -17.42
N VAL A 295 -9.57 22.15 -18.47
CA VAL A 295 -11.04 22.27 -18.43
C VAL A 295 -11.65 21.18 -17.54
N ALA A 296 -11.20 19.92 -17.68
CA ALA A 296 -11.67 18.84 -16.82
C ALA A 296 -11.33 19.11 -15.34
N ALA A 297 -10.10 19.54 -15.05
CA ALA A 297 -9.64 19.91 -13.71
C ALA A 297 -10.42 21.08 -13.10
N SER A 298 -10.91 22.03 -13.91
CA SER A 298 -11.72 23.14 -13.40
C SER A 298 -13.07 22.69 -12.80
N VAL A 299 -13.53 21.49 -13.15
CA VAL A 299 -14.76 20.88 -12.64
C VAL A 299 -14.46 19.80 -11.60
N LEU A 300 -13.46 18.97 -11.85
CA LEU A 300 -13.14 17.78 -11.04
C LEU A 300 -12.17 18.06 -9.89
N GLY A 301 -11.54 19.24 -9.89
CA GLY A 301 -10.39 19.55 -9.05
C GLY A 301 -9.07 19.09 -9.68
N ASN A 302 -7.97 19.48 -9.05
CA ASN A 302 -6.60 19.08 -9.40
C ASN A 302 -5.73 18.89 -8.13
N GLY A 303 -6.39 18.60 -7.01
CA GLY A 303 -5.77 18.41 -5.71
C GLY A 303 -5.30 19.68 -5.00
N ARG A 304 -5.49 20.88 -5.56
CA ARG A 304 -5.10 22.14 -4.91
C ARG A 304 -5.72 22.34 -3.52
N GLN A 305 -6.84 21.67 -3.22
CA GLN A 305 -7.46 21.68 -1.89
C GLN A 305 -6.93 20.59 -0.94
N VAL A 306 -5.99 19.77 -1.40
CA VAL A 306 -5.40 18.61 -0.69
C VAL A 306 -6.51 17.72 -0.12
N ALA A 307 -7.54 17.46 -0.93
CA ALA A 307 -8.76 16.76 -0.52
C ALA A 307 -9.10 15.65 -1.50
N ALA A 308 -9.53 14.49 -0.99
CA ALA A 308 -9.80 13.32 -1.84
C ALA A 308 -10.79 13.62 -2.98
N HIS A 309 -11.85 14.39 -2.71
CA HIS A 309 -12.85 14.77 -3.72
C HIS A 309 -12.37 15.82 -4.74
N ASP A 310 -11.27 16.51 -4.46
CA ASP A 310 -10.63 17.49 -5.37
C ASP A 310 -9.47 16.86 -6.15
N THR A 311 -9.03 15.65 -5.81
CA THR A 311 -7.89 14.95 -6.44
C THR A 311 -8.31 13.74 -7.24
N VAL A 312 -9.05 12.82 -6.61
CA VAL A 312 -9.30 11.47 -7.13
C VAL A 312 -10.14 11.47 -8.41
N PRO A 313 -11.24 12.26 -8.52
CA PRO A 313 -12.03 12.29 -9.75
C PRO A 313 -11.21 12.66 -10.99
N PHE A 314 -10.33 13.67 -10.88
CA PHE A 314 -9.47 14.09 -11.97
C PHE A 314 -8.41 13.03 -12.31
N ALA A 315 -7.75 12.45 -11.30
CA ALA A 315 -6.79 11.37 -11.53
C ALA A 315 -7.42 10.19 -12.28
N LEU A 316 -8.62 9.76 -11.89
CA LEU A 316 -9.34 8.67 -12.57
C LEU A 316 -9.79 9.05 -13.98
N TRP A 317 -10.15 10.32 -14.23
CA TRP A 317 -10.42 10.81 -15.58
C TRP A 317 -9.19 10.70 -16.48
N VAL A 318 -8.00 11.03 -15.97
CA VAL A 318 -6.73 10.90 -16.71
C VAL A 318 -6.46 9.43 -17.03
N VAL A 319 -6.54 8.55 -16.02
CA VAL A 319 -6.33 7.10 -16.19
C VAL A 319 -7.31 6.54 -17.22
N ALA A 320 -8.60 6.86 -17.12
CA ALA A 320 -9.62 6.34 -18.04
C ALA A 320 -9.25 6.61 -19.51
N ARG A 321 -8.58 7.73 -19.80
CA ARG A 321 -8.22 8.14 -21.16
C ARG A 321 -6.87 7.63 -21.64
N HIS A 322 -5.95 7.34 -20.72
CA HIS A 322 -4.54 7.11 -21.00
C HIS A 322 -3.97 5.88 -20.27
N ARG A 323 -4.83 4.91 -19.93
CA ARG A 323 -4.46 3.70 -19.15
C ARG A 323 -3.32 2.88 -19.77
N ASP A 324 -3.14 2.95 -21.07
CA ASP A 324 -2.15 2.21 -21.85
C ASP A 324 -0.89 3.02 -22.23
N ASP A 325 -0.80 4.28 -21.80
CA ASP A 325 0.30 5.18 -22.14
C ASP A 325 0.72 6.00 -20.91
N TYR A 326 1.70 5.48 -20.17
CA TYR A 326 2.24 6.09 -18.96
C TYR A 326 2.69 7.54 -19.17
N VAL A 327 3.45 7.80 -20.24
CA VAL A 327 4.01 9.12 -20.52
C VAL A 327 2.90 10.12 -20.80
N ARG A 328 1.91 9.73 -21.61
CA ARG A 328 0.76 10.59 -21.90
C ARG A 328 -0.13 10.80 -20.69
N ALA A 329 -0.36 9.77 -19.88
CA ALA A 329 -1.12 9.87 -18.65
C ALA A 329 -0.46 10.87 -17.69
N PHE A 330 0.85 10.71 -17.45
CA PHE A 330 1.65 11.61 -16.63
C PHE A 330 1.54 13.07 -17.09
N TRP A 331 1.85 13.36 -18.35
CA TRP A 331 1.81 14.75 -18.84
C TRP A 331 0.40 15.34 -18.88
N THR A 332 -0.63 14.50 -19.03
CA THR A 332 -2.03 14.96 -18.96
C THR A 332 -2.42 15.33 -17.53
N ALA A 333 -1.99 14.54 -16.54
CA ALA A 333 -2.16 14.85 -15.13
C ALA A 333 -1.42 16.13 -14.75
N ALA A 334 -0.11 16.19 -15.03
CA ALA A 334 0.74 17.30 -14.64
C ALA A 334 0.29 18.65 -15.24
N ALA A 335 -0.27 18.63 -16.46
CA ALA A 335 -0.78 19.83 -17.14
C ALA A 335 -1.93 20.55 -16.41
N ALA A 336 -2.63 19.89 -15.48
CA ALA A 336 -3.67 20.52 -14.68
C ALA A 336 -3.13 21.42 -13.55
N GLY A 337 -1.85 21.30 -13.19
CA GLY A 337 -1.28 21.96 -12.02
C GLY A 337 -1.94 21.50 -10.72
N GLY A 338 -1.90 22.34 -9.68
CA GLY A 338 -2.43 21.98 -8.37
C GLY A 338 -1.43 21.13 -7.58
N ASP A 339 -1.89 19.96 -7.15
CA ASP A 339 -1.13 18.98 -6.34
C ASP A 339 -0.50 17.95 -7.28
N VAL A 340 0.54 18.39 -7.99
CA VAL A 340 1.05 17.72 -9.21
C VAL A 340 1.68 16.37 -8.90
N ASP A 341 2.52 16.29 -7.88
CA ASP A 341 3.10 15.05 -7.35
C ASP A 341 2.00 14.04 -7.00
N THR A 342 1.04 14.40 -6.17
CA THR A 342 0.00 13.45 -5.73
C THR A 342 -0.91 12.97 -6.85
N VAL A 343 -1.35 13.86 -7.75
CA VAL A 343 -2.16 13.43 -8.90
C VAL A 343 -1.33 12.49 -9.79
N CYS A 344 -0.06 12.82 -10.05
CA CYS A 344 0.83 11.99 -10.87
C CYS A 344 1.18 10.66 -10.19
N ALA A 345 1.33 10.62 -8.87
CA ALA A 345 1.56 9.41 -8.07
C ALA A 345 0.37 8.45 -8.19
N ILE A 346 -0.86 8.95 -8.03
CA ILE A 346 -2.09 8.16 -8.21
C ILE A 346 -2.18 7.62 -9.64
N VAL A 347 -2.00 8.49 -10.64
CA VAL A 347 -2.07 8.10 -12.06
C VAL A 347 -0.99 7.08 -12.40
N GLY A 348 0.26 7.33 -12.01
CA GLY A 348 1.39 6.43 -12.23
C GLY A 348 1.19 5.09 -11.55
N GLY A 349 0.69 5.08 -10.32
CA GLY A 349 0.39 3.86 -9.57
C GLY A 349 -0.71 3.00 -10.21
N ILE A 350 -1.73 3.62 -10.78
CA ILE A 350 -2.82 2.90 -11.47
C ILE A 350 -2.40 2.42 -12.87
N VAL A 351 -1.65 3.24 -13.62
CA VAL A 351 -1.17 2.88 -14.97
C VAL A 351 -0.08 1.80 -14.90
N GLY A 352 0.76 1.84 -13.86
CA GLY A 352 1.78 0.85 -13.60
C GLY A 352 3.13 1.21 -14.21
N GLU A 353 3.65 0.36 -15.11
CA GLU A 353 5.07 0.36 -15.47
C GLU A 353 5.53 1.65 -16.18
N PRO A 354 6.46 2.43 -15.59
CA PRO A 354 7.00 3.64 -16.19
C PRO A 354 8.10 3.34 -17.23
N PRO A 355 8.47 4.32 -18.09
CA PRO A 355 9.64 4.18 -18.95
C PRO A 355 10.91 3.89 -18.14
N ALA A 356 11.74 2.94 -18.60
CA ALA A 356 12.96 2.55 -17.90
C ALA A 356 13.92 3.72 -17.62
N ALA A 357 13.98 4.70 -18.54
CA ALA A 357 14.79 5.91 -18.35
C ALA A 357 14.27 6.81 -17.22
N TRP A 358 12.96 6.87 -17.01
CA TRP A 358 12.34 7.63 -15.92
C TRP A 358 12.53 6.90 -14.59
N LEU A 359 12.38 5.58 -14.60
CA LEU A 359 12.66 4.75 -13.43
C LEU A 359 14.12 4.87 -12.96
N ALA A 360 15.07 4.96 -13.91
CA ALA A 360 16.48 5.14 -13.59
C ALA A 360 16.84 6.54 -13.05
N ALA A 361 16.01 7.56 -13.33
CA ALA A 361 16.16 8.90 -12.80
C ALA A 361 15.46 9.08 -11.45
N CYS A 362 14.43 8.29 -11.17
CA CYS A 362 13.77 8.25 -9.87
C CYS A 362 14.72 7.74 -8.79
N GLU A 363 14.69 8.37 -7.62
CA GLU A 363 15.34 7.85 -6.41
C GLU A 363 14.93 6.40 -6.18
N PRO A 364 15.88 5.49 -5.89
CA PRO A 364 15.57 4.10 -5.61
C PRO A 364 14.61 3.96 -4.43
N LEU A 365 13.71 2.97 -4.52
CA LEU A 365 12.85 2.62 -3.39
C LEU A 365 13.71 2.17 -2.20
N PRO A 366 13.31 2.51 -0.96
CA PRO A 366 14.08 2.17 0.21
C PRO A 366 14.15 0.66 0.44
N THR A 367 15.31 0.18 0.90
CA THR A 367 15.56 -1.26 1.11
C THR A 367 14.65 -1.89 2.16
N TRP A 368 14.20 -1.11 3.15
CA TRP A 368 13.27 -1.59 4.18
C TRP A 368 11.89 -1.95 3.62
N ALA A 369 11.50 -1.41 2.46
CA ALA A 369 10.21 -1.71 1.84
C ALA A 369 10.14 -3.12 1.23
N GLY A 370 11.27 -3.83 1.11
CA GLY A 370 11.30 -5.15 0.47
C GLY A 370 11.06 -5.12 -1.05
N ALA A 371 11.19 -3.94 -1.67
CA ALA A 371 10.92 -3.69 -3.08
C ALA A 371 12.15 -3.85 -4.01
N GLY A 372 13.27 -4.30 -3.44
CA GLY A 372 14.59 -4.42 -4.10
C GLY A 372 14.85 -5.75 -4.80
#